data_AF-A0A3D1R4C8-F1
#
_entry.id   AF-A0A3D1R4C8-F1
#
_cell.length_a   1.000
_cell.length_b   1.000
_cell.length_c   1.000
_cell.angle_alpha   90.00
_cell.angle_beta   90.00
_cell.angle_gamma   90.00
#
_symmetry.space_group_name_H-M   'P 1'
#
loop_
_entity.id
_entity.type
_entity.pdbx_description
1 polymer ?
#
loop_
_entity_poly.entity_id
_entity_poly.type
_entity_poly.pdbx_seq_one_letter_code
_entity_poly.pdbx_strand_id
1 'polypeptide(L)'
;ADRLARDFAALCREHGFLPEPALQQRSVFEQVVAPLAADERVAFFLLDAFRYEMATELLDDLKGAGTVVDLKPRLAELPTVTSVGMNLLAPVASDGRLQVAGTFAGFKTGEYTVRTPADRARAIGQRGGGKASVLLNLSEVCDIEPEALKRRIRDAHIVVVHGTELDDAGEANVGPATFEVTLRALRSAYAALQKAGVKSFVFTADHGFLLLDDATLPMVPFGPRRGPRRRYVLDAHPRAESGMVNVSLAALGY
;
A
#
# COMPACT_ATOMS: atom_id res chain seq x y z
N ALA A 1 -19.98 2.48 10.06
CA ALA A 1 -18.85 1.55 9.86
C ALA A 1 -19.28 0.09 10.08
N ASP A 2 -19.86 -0.25 11.24
CA ASP A 2 -20.17 -1.65 11.61
C ASP A 2 -21.04 -2.43 10.63
N ARG A 3 -22.13 -1.83 10.11
CA ARG A 3 -22.99 -2.51 9.13
C ARG A 3 -22.22 -2.84 7.86
N LEU A 4 -21.52 -1.86 7.29
CA LEU A 4 -20.71 -2.04 6.09
C LEU A 4 -19.64 -3.12 6.27
N ALA A 5 -18.98 -3.16 7.43
CA ALA A 5 -18.00 -4.20 7.75
C ALA A 5 -18.63 -5.60 7.84
N ARG A 6 -19.83 -5.72 8.42
CA ARG A 6 -20.57 -6.99 8.49
C ARG A 6 -21.03 -7.46 7.11
N ASP A 7 -21.54 -6.55 6.29
CA ASP A 7 -22.01 -6.83 4.93
C ASP A 7 -20.84 -7.26 4.05
N PHE A 8 -19.70 -6.56 4.11
CA PHE A 8 -18.48 -6.94 3.41
C PHE A 8 -17.96 -8.32 3.87
N ALA A 9 -17.93 -8.57 5.18
CA ALA A 9 -17.51 -9.86 5.70
C ALA A 9 -18.46 -11.00 5.29
N ALA A 10 -19.76 -10.74 5.11
CA ALA A 10 -20.71 -11.71 4.58
C ALA A 10 -20.39 -12.05 3.11
N LEU A 11 -20.13 -11.04 2.29
CA LEU A 11 -19.70 -11.25 0.89
C LEU A 11 -18.39 -12.05 0.80
N CYS A 12 -17.40 -11.75 1.64
CA CYS A 12 -16.16 -12.52 1.66
C CYS A 12 -16.34 -13.96 2.15
N ARG A 13 -17.32 -14.24 3.02
CA ARG A 13 -17.65 -15.62 3.40
C ARG A 13 -18.30 -16.40 2.26
N GLU A 14 -19.10 -15.72 1.43
CA GLU A 14 -19.76 -16.31 0.28
C GLU A 14 -18.81 -16.55 -0.90
N HIS A 15 -17.97 -15.56 -1.22
CA HIS A 15 -17.12 -15.57 -2.42
C HIS A 15 -15.64 -15.88 -2.16
N GLY A 16 -15.22 -15.92 -0.90
CA GLY A 16 -13.83 -16.05 -0.49
C GLY A 16 -13.19 -14.72 -0.10
N PHE A 17 -12.15 -14.80 0.74
CA PHE A 17 -11.40 -13.64 1.25
C PHE A 17 -10.23 -13.23 0.36
N LEU A 18 -9.84 -14.08 -0.59
CA LEU A 18 -8.87 -13.74 -1.62
C LEU A 18 -9.63 -13.46 -2.92
N PRO A 19 -9.73 -12.20 -3.37
CA PRO A 19 -10.45 -11.86 -4.58
C PRO A 19 -9.68 -12.29 -5.83
N GLU A 20 -10.28 -12.13 -7.00
CA GLU A 20 -9.58 -12.34 -8.27
C GLU A 20 -8.32 -11.45 -8.39
N PRO A 21 -7.30 -11.88 -9.16
CA PRO A 21 -6.03 -11.16 -9.24
C PRO A 21 -6.13 -9.68 -9.64
N ALA A 22 -7.16 -9.28 -10.39
CA ALA A 22 -7.37 -7.89 -10.80
C ALA A 22 -7.77 -6.95 -9.64
N LEU A 23 -8.25 -7.50 -8.52
CA LEU A 23 -8.61 -6.76 -7.31
C LEU A 23 -7.60 -6.94 -6.18
N GLN A 24 -6.67 -7.89 -6.28
CA GLN A 24 -5.64 -8.09 -5.27
C GLN A 24 -4.65 -6.93 -5.28
N GLN A 25 -4.35 -6.32 -4.13
CA GLN A 25 -3.30 -5.30 -4.07
C GLN A 25 -1.91 -5.88 -4.36
N ARG A 26 -1.66 -7.14 -3.95
CA ARG A 26 -0.36 -7.82 -4.14
C ARG A 26 0.05 -8.03 -5.60
N SER A 27 -0.87 -7.84 -6.55
CA SER A 27 -0.62 -7.99 -7.98
C SER A 27 -0.36 -6.66 -8.69
N VAL A 28 -0.51 -5.51 -8.01
CA VAL A 28 -0.41 -4.18 -8.64
C VAL A 28 0.93 -3.96 -9.34
N PHE A 29 2.02 -4.48 -8.75
CA PHE A 29 3.34 -4.36 -9.35
C PHE A 29 3.42 -5.11 -10.69
N GLU A 30 3.09 -6.40 -10.71
CA GLU A 30 3.20 -7.22 -11.93
C GLU A 30 2.18 -6.80 -13.00
N GLN A 31 0.98 -6.38 -12.61
CA GLN A 31 -0.09 -6.03 -13.55
C GLN A 31 -0.02 -4.60 -14.10
N VAL A 32 0.59 -3.68 -13.36
CA VAL A 32 0.56 -2.24 -13.69
C VAL A 32 1.97 -1.67 -13.77
N VAL A 33 2.75 -1.76 -12.69
CA VAL A 33 4.04 -1.07 -12.60
C VAL A 33 5.08 -1.67 -13.56
N ALA A 34 5.23 -3.00 -13.58
CA ALA A 34 6.23 -3.67 -14.40
C ALA A 34 5.99 -3.48 -15.92
N PRO A 35 4.76 -3.60 -16.45
CA PRO A 35 4.47 -3.26 -17.84
C PRO A 35 4.81 -1.81 -18.20
N LEU A 36 4.47 -0.84 -17.35
CA LEU A 36 4.80 0.57 -17.59
C LEU A 36 6.32 0.81 -17.57
N ALA A 37 7.02 0.17 -16.64
CA ALA A 37 8.47 0.32 -16.46
C ALA A 37 9.31 -0.30 -17.60
N ALA A 38 8.70 -1.15 -18.43
CA ALA A 38 9.32 -1.70 -19.63
C ALA A 38 9.53 -0.64 -20.72
N ASP A 39 8.60 0.31 -20.84
CA ASP A 39 8.60 1.32 -21.90
C ASP A 39 9.11 2.70 -21.42
N GLU A 40 8.89 3.04 -20.16
CA GLU A 40 9.16 4.37 -19.64
C GLU A 40 9.56 4.41 -18.17
N ARG A 41 9.97 5.61 -17.70
CA ARG A 41 10.28 5.83 -16.28
C ARG A 41 8.97 5.99 -15.50
N VAL A 42 8.82 5.18 -14.47
CA VAL A 42 7.64 5.13 -13.59
C VAL A 42 7.97 5.67 -12.21
N ALA A 43 7.11 6.52 -11.66
CA ALA A 43 7.08 6.79 -10.23
C ALA A 43 6.01 5.92 -9.56
N PHE A 44 6.41 5.10 -8.60
CA PHE A 44 5.54 4.21 -7.84
C PHE A 44 5.41 4.71 -6.40
N PHE A 45 4.29 5.34 -6.09
CA PHE A 45 3.97 5.90 -4.78
C PHE A 45 3.34 4.84 -3.89
N LEU A 46 4.03 4.49 -2.80
CA LEU A 46 3.56 3.61 -1.74
C LEU A 46 3.21 4.47 -0.53
N LEU A 47 1.92 4.71 -0.33
CA LEU A 47 1.40 5.69 0.61
C LEU A 47 0.65 4.98 1.75
N ASP A 48 1.17 5.11 2.97
CA ASP A 48 0.59 4.48 4.16
C ASP A 48 -0.79 5.07 4.45
N ALA A 49 -1.79 4.21 4.60
CA ALA A 49 -3.17 4.59 4.86
C ALA A 49 -3.85 5.48 3.79
N PHE A 50 -3.36 5.51 2.53
CA PHE A 50 -3.99 6.30 1.45
C PHE A 50 -5.28 5.67 0.93
N ARG A 51 -6.41 6.08 1.53
CA ARG A 51 -7.75 5.54 1.22
C ARG A 51 -8.25 5.89 -0.18
N TYR A 52 -9.13 5.05 -0.71
CA TYR A 52 -9.69 5.15 -2.06
C TYR A 52 -10.38 6.50 -2.34
N GLU A 53 -11.12 7.04 -1.36
CA GLU A 53 -11.82 8.32 -1.52
C GLU A 53 -10.85 9.51 -1.66
N MET A 54 -9.69 9.45 -0.99
CA MET A 54 -8.64 10.47 -1.20
C MET A 54 -8.02 10.35 -2.59
N ALA A 55 -7.93 9.13 -3.13
CA ALA A 55 -7.51 8.92 -4.51
C ALA A 55 -8.53 9.47 -5.52
N THR A 56 -9.83 9.47 -5.20
CA THR A 56 -10.85 10.12 -6.06
C THR A 56 -10.65 11.62 -6.15
N GLU A 57 -10.31 12.27 -5.03
CA GLU A 57 -10.02 13.70 -4.99
C GLU A 57 -8.72 14.03 -5.74
N LEU A 58 -7.65 13.27 -5.48
CA LEU A 58 -6.38 13.42 -6.19
C LEU A 58 -6.54 13.21 -7.71
N LEU A 59 -7.41 12.28 -8.12
CA LEU A 59 -7.68 12.03 -9.53
C LEU A 59 -8.23 13.26 -10.23
N ASP A 60 -9.14 14.00 -9.60
CA ASP A 60 -9.71 15.22 -10.19
C ASP A 60 -8.65 16.32 -10.34
N ASP A 61 -7.72 16.42 -9.39
CA ASP A 61 -6.59 17.34 -9.46
C ASP A 61 -5.55 16.99 -10.53
N LEU A 62 -5.33 15.71 -10.79
CA LEU A 62 -4.33 15.24 -11.76
C LEU A 62 -4.83 15.27 -13.20
N LYS A 63 -6.14 15.43 -13.42
CA LYS A 63 -6.71 15.61 -14.76
C LYS A 63 -6.16 16.89 -15.39
N GLY A 64 -5.65 16.76 -16.60
CA GLY A 64 -5.08 17.89 -17.36
C GLY A 64 -4.84 17.53 -18.82
N ALA A 65 -4.52 18.53 -19.63
CA ALA A 65 -4.24 18.32 -21.04
C ALA A 65 -3.08 17.34 -21.25
N GLY A 66 -3.35 16.22 -21.93
CA GLY A 66 -2.35 15.19 -22.21
C GLY A 66 -2.12 14.17 -21.09
N THR A 67 -2.82 14.26 -19.95
CA THR A 67 -2.75 13.27 -18.87
C THR A 67 -3.98 12.36 -18.93
N VAL A 68 -3.74 11.05 -19.03
CA VAL A 68 -4.79 10.03 -18.86
C VAL A 68 -4.71 9.55 -17.42
N VAL A 69 -5.82 9.69 -16.68
CA VAL A 69 -5.93 9.24 -15.28
C VAL A 69 -7.01 8.18 -15.21
N ASP A 70 -6.72 7.08 -14.54
CA ASP A 70 -7.64 5.97 -14.26
C ASP A 70 -7.56 5.65 -12.76
N LEU A 71 -8.69 5.20 -12.20
CA LEU A 71 -8.78 4.79 -10.81
C LEU A 71 -9.46 3.43 -10.74
N LYS A 72 -8.69 2.44 -10.32
CA LYS A 72 -9.15 1.06 -10.16
C LYS A 72 -9.02 0.64 -8.70
N PRO A 73 -10.05 0.02 -8.11
CA PRO A 73 -9.98 -0.45 -6.73
C PRO A 73 -9.01 -1.62 -6.60
N ARG A 74 -8.31 -1.66 -5.46
CA ARG A 74 -7.56 -2.83 -4.98
C ARG A 74 -8.00 -3.09 -3.54
N LEU A 75 -8.26 -4.35 -3.22
CA LEU A 75 -8.65 -4.77 -1.88
C LEU A 75 -7.42 -4.97 -1.02
N ALA A 76 -7.51 -4.45 0.21
CA ALA A 76 -6.44 -4.54 1.18
C ALA A 76 -6.15 -5.99 1.54
N GLU A 77 -4.87 -6.30 1.75
CA GLU A 77 -4.47 -7.63 2.14
C GLU A 77 -4.88 -7.96 3.59
N LEU A 78 -5.17 -9.24 3.86
CA LEU A 78 -5.37 -9.76 5.21
C LEU A 78 -4.12 -10.43 5.79
N PRO A 79 -3.74 -10.17 7.06
CA PRO A 79 -4.34 -9.17 7.93
C PRO A 79 -3.98 -7.75 7.48
N THR A 80 -4.95 -6.83 7.60
CA THR A 80 -4.81 -5.43 7.15
C THR A 80 -3.96 -4.61 8.12
N VAL A 81 -2.66 -4.90 8.10
CA VAL A 81 -1.62 -4.20 8.85
C VAL A 81 -0.50 -3.78 7.91
N THR A 82 0.19 -2.68 8.24
CA THR A 82 1.24 -2.09 7.42
C THR A 82 2.33 -3.07 7.01
N SER A 83 2.79 -3.90 7.94
CA SER A 83 3.85 -4.90 7.65
C SER A 83 3.43 -5.94 6.60
N VAL A 84 2.13 -6.20 6.47
CA VAL A 84 1.60 -7.06 5.42
C VAL A 84 1.39 -6.26 4.15
N GLY A 85 0.57 -5.21 4.23
CA GLY A 85 0.12 -4.50 3.05
C GLY A 85 1.27 -3.87 2.28
N MET A 86 2.17 -3.14 2.95
CA MET A 86 3.30 -2.47 2.29
C MET A 86 4.24 -3.46 1.62
N ASN A 87 4.57 -4.56 2.29
CA ASN A 87 5.55 -5.51 1.78
C ASN A 87 5.02 -6.30 0.57
N LEU A 88 3.70 -6.38 0.40
CA LEU A 88 3.07 -7.03 -0.76
C LEU A 88 2.87 -6.12 -1.96
N LEU A 89 3.09 -4.81 -1.82
CA LEU A 89 3.18 -3.91 -2.98
C LEU A 89 4.49 -4.12 -3.76
N ALA A 90 5.46 -4.83 -3.18
CA ALA A 90 6.65 -5.30 -3.87
C ALA A 90 6.41 -6.69 -4.52
N PRO A 91 7.17 -7.06 -5.56
CA PRO A 91 7.04 -8.36 -6.24
C PRO A 91 7.58 -9.52 -5.39
N VAL A 92 6.76 -9.98 -4.45
CA VAL A 92 7.08 -11.09 -3.53
C VAL A 92 6.16 -12.30 -3.70
N ALA A 93 5.07 -12.16 -4.45
CA ALA A 93 4.21 -13.28 -4.80
C ALA A 93 4.80 -14.06 -5.99
N SER A 94 4.80 -15.39 -5.88
CA SER A 94 5.18 -16.30 -6.97
C SER A 94 4.03 -17.26 -7.21
N ASP A 95 3.49 -17.29 -8.44
CA ASP A 95 2.36 -18.15 -8.82
C ASP A 95 1.14 -18.03 -7.87
N GLY A 96 0.86 -16.80 -7.42
CA GLY A 96 -0.23 -16.50 -6.49
C GLY A 96 0.03 -16.90 -5.04
N ARG A 97 1.21 -17.46 -4.72
CA ARG A 97 1.61 -17.87 -3.38
C ARG A 97 2.55 -16.87 -2.74
N LEU A 98 2.43 -16.75 -1.43
CA LEU A 98 3.28 -15.95 -0.56
C LEU A 98 4.05 -16.86 0.38
N GLN A 99 5.25 -16.45 0.74
CA GLN A 99 6.04 -17.11 1.77
C GLN A 99 6.29 -16.15 2.91
N VAL A 100 5.54 -16.32 4.00
CA VAL A 100 5.62 -15.44 5.17
C VAL A 100 6.94 -15.64 5.90
N ALA A 101 7.54 -14.55 6.35
CA ALA A 101 8.68 -14.56 7.26
C ALA A 101 8.26 -14.09 8.66
N GLY A 102 8.54 -14.91 9.67
CA GLY A 102 8.07 -14.66 11.04
C GLY A 102 6.54 -14.62 11.12
N THR A 103 6.00 -13.84 12.05
CA THR A 103 4.56 -13.61 12.16
C THR A 103 4.18 -12.33 11.40
N PHE A 104 4.04 -12.45 10.08
CA PHE A 104 3.73 -11.32 9.19
C PHE A 104 4.74 -10.16 9.26
N ALA A 105 6.00 -10.48 9.55
CA ALA A 105 7.09 -9.49 9.64
C ALA A 105 7.71 -9.19 8.26
N GLY A 106 7.27 -9.90 7.21
CA GLY A 106 7.67 -9.70 5.82
C GLY A 106 7.42 -10.95 4.97
N PHE A 107 7.88 -10.90 3.73
CA PHE A 107 7.67 -11.96 2.75
C PHE A 107 8.97 -12.31 2.02
N LYS A 108 9.20 -13.60 1.80
CA LYS A 108 10.39 -14.09 1.09
C LYS A 108 10.20 -13.93 -0.42
N THR A 109 11.26 -13.51 -1.09
CA THR A 109 11.36 -13.47 -2.55
C THR A 109 12.79 -13.82 -2.95
N GLY A 110 12.97 -14.90 -3.71
CA GLY A 110 14.28 -15.50 -3.95
C GLY A 110 15.06 -15.73 -2.64
N GLU A 111 16.27 -15.18 -2.59
CA GLU A 111 17.23 -15.37 -1.49
C GLU A 111 17.08 -14.38 -0.32
N TYR A 112 16.14 -13.44 -0.37
CA TYR A 112 15.98 -12.44 0.70
C TYR A 112 14.53 -12.27 1.13
N THR A 113 14.34 -11.46 2.18
CA THR A 113 13.01 -11.16 2.72
C THR A 113 12.75 -9.67 2.60
N VAL A 114 11.58 -9.32 2.08
CA VAL A 114 11.08 -7.95 2.06
C VAL A 114 10.42 -7.60 3.38
N ARG A 115 11.03 -6.68 4.13
CA ARG A 115 10.50 -6.18 5.42
C ARG A 115 10.46 -4.65 5.50
N THR A 116 11.43 -4.00 4.85
CA THR A 116 11.68 -2.56 4.98
C THR A 116 11.40 -1.81 3.67
N PRO A 117 11.26 -0.47 3.69
CA PRO A 117 11.20 0.34 2.48
C PRO A 117 12.36 0.06 1.51
N ALA A 118 13.58 -0.14 2.04
CA ALA A 118 14.76 -0.46 1.23
C ALA A 118 14.65 -1.84 0.57
N ASP A 119 14.13 -2.86 1.27
CA ASP A 119 13.93 -4.18 0.68
C ASP A 119 12.86 -4.15 -0.42
N ARG A 120 11.78 -3.37 -0.21
CA ARG A 120 10.73 -3.16 -1.21
C ARG A 120 11.29 -2.52 -2.47
N ALA A 121 12.02 -1.41 -2.32
CA ALA A 121 12.69 -0.75 -3.43
C ALA A 121 13.64 -1.71 -4.16
N ARG A 122 14.47 -2.46 -3.43
CA ARG A 122 15.34 -3.48 -4.03
C ARG A 122 14.57 -4.48 -4.88
N ALA A 123 13.49 -5.06 -4.35
CA ALA A 123 12.66 -6.02 -5.08
C ALA A 123 12.01 -5.43 -6.33
N ILE A 124 11.43 -4.24 -6.19
CA ILE A 124 10.81 -3.47 -7.27
C ILE A 124 11.80 -3.21 -8.41
N GLY A 125 13.01 -2.72 -8.08
CA GLY A 125 14.04 -2.46 -9.09
C GLY A 125 14.53 -3.72 -9.80
N GLN A 126 14.85 -4.77 -9.04
CA GLN A 126 15.33 -6.04 -9.60
C GLN A 126 14.33 -6.63 -10.60
N ARG A 127 13.04 -6.59 -10.28
CA ARG A 127 11.98 -7.17 -11.12
C ARG A 127 11.56 -6.26 -12.27
N GLY A 128 11.48 -4.95 -12.06
CA GLY A 128 10.88 -4.00 -13.00
C GLY A 128 11.81 -3.47 -14.09
N GLY A 129 13.12 -3.70 -13.99
CA GLY A 129 14.06 -3.28 -15.04
C GLY A 129 15.50 -3.78 -14.87
N GLY A 130 15.75 -4.72 -13.97
CA GLY A 130 17.08 -5.27 -13.70
C GLY A 130 18.08 -4.26 -13.10
N LYS A 131 17.63 -3.04 -12.76
CA LYS A 131 18.44 -1.98 -12.14
C LYS A 131 17.89 -1.64 -10.76
N ALA A 132 18.73 -1.08 -9.89
CA ALA A 132 18.25 -0.57 -8.61
C ALA A 132 17.21 0.54 -8.84
N SER A 133 16.05 0.44 -8.20
CA SER A 133 15.14 1.58 -8.11
C SER A 133 15.72 2.62 -7.18
N VAL A 134 15.32 3.88 -7.36
CA VAL A 134 15.58 4.94 -6.38
C VAL A 134 14.45 4.96 -5.37
N LEU A 135 14.78 5.00 -4.07
CA LEU A 135 13.82 5.21 -2.99
C LEU A 135 13.94 6.65 -2.49
N LEU A 136 12.82 7.36 -2.44
CA LEU A 136 12.68 8.70 -1.86
C LEU A 136 11.44 8.72 -0.95
N ASN A 137 11.47 9.51 0.10
CA ASN A 137 10.27 9.87 0.84
C ASN A 137 9.52 11.01 0.14
N LEU A 138 8.22 11.13 0.39
CA LEU A 138 7.39 12.17 -0.24
C LEU A 138 7.92 13.59 0.04
N SER A 139 8.30 13.88 1.28
CA SER A 139 8.94 15.15 1.66
C SER A 139 10.24 15.40 0.90
N GLU A 140 11.10 14.37 0.78
CA GLU A 140 12.35 14.48 0.03
C GLU A 140 12.12 14.87 -1.43
N VAL A 141 11.08 14.34 -2.09
CA VAL A 141 10.72 14.72 -3.47
C VAL A 141 10.24 16.17 -3.55
N CYS A 142 9.57 16.67 -2.52
CA CYS A 142 9.08 18.05 -2.48
C CYS A 142 10.21 19.06 -2.22
N ASP A 143 11.19 18.69 -1.39
CA ASP A 143 12.23 19.60 -0.90
C ASP A 143 13.49 19.60 -1.78
N ILE A 144 13.73 18.53 -2.54
CA ILE A 144 14.91 18.40 -3.39
C ILE A 144 14.90 19.43 -4.53
N GLU A 145 16.07 20.03 -4.78
CA GLU A 145 16.25 20.95 -5.89
C GLU A 145 16.01 20.23 -7.24
N PRO A 146 15.29 20.85 -8.21
CA PRO A 146 14.87 20.18 -9.45
C PRO A 146 15.99 19.51 -10.26
N GLU A 147 17.16 20.14 -10.42
CA GLU A 147 18.29 19.54 -11.15
C GLU A 147 18.96 18.43 -10.34
N ALA A 148 19.00 18.54 -9.01
CA ALA A 148 19.42 17.46 -8.13
C ALA A 148 18.49 16.24 -8.24
N LEU A 149 17.17 16.44 -8.29
CA LEU A 149 16.19 15.37 -8.49
C LEU A 149 16.40 14.67 -9.83
N LYS A 150 16.53 15.43 -10.92
CA LYS A 150 16.85 14.88 -12.26
C LYS A 150 18.09 14.01 -12.24
N ARG A 151 19.18 14.48 -11.62
CA ARG A 151 20.41 13.70 -11.46
C ARG A 151 20.20 12.44 -10.62
N ARG A 152 19.44 12.56 -9.52
CA ARG A 152 19.19 11.47 -8.58
C ARG A 152 18.44 10.30 -9.22
N ILE A 153 17.48 10.58 -10.12
CA ILE A 153 16.65 9.55 -10.77
C ILE A 153 17.12 9.17 -12.18
N ARG A 154 18.20 9.78 -12.68
CA ARG A 154 18.66 9.67 -14.08
C ARG A 154 18.76 8.22 -14.57
N ASP A 155 19.34 7.35 -13.76
CA ASP A 155 19.65 5.98 -14.17
C ASP A 155 18.57 4.97 -13.74
N ALA A 156 17.54 5.43 -13.03
CA ALA A 156 16.45 4.62 -12.51
C ALA A 156 15.28 4.52 -13.52
N HIS A 157 14.78 3.30 -13.74
CA HIS A 157 13.52 3.07 -14.47
C HIS A 157 12.31 3.22 -13.54
N ILE A 158 12.45 2.84 -12.27
CA ILE A 158 11.42 2.98 -11.26
C ILE A 158 11.94 3.87 -10.13
N VAL A 159 11.17 4.90 -9.79
CA VAL A 159 11.35 5.74 -8.61
C VAL A 159 10.27 5.37 -7.62
N VAL A 160 10.64 4.75 -6.50
CA VAL A 160 9.72 4.45 -5.41
C VAL A 160 9.63 5.68 -4.51
N VAL A 161 8.41 6.18 -4.32
CA VAL A 161 8.13 7.28 -3.40
C VAL A 161 7.35 6.71 -2.22
N HIS A 162 7.92 6.80 -1.02
CA HIS A 162 7.29 6.33 0.20
C HIS A 162 6.68 7.50 0.97
N GLY A 163 5.43 7.36 1.42
CA GLY A 163 4.77 8.35 2.27
C GLY A 163 4.15 7.68 3.49
N THR A 164 4.34 8.27 4.67
CA THR A 164 3.76 7.82 5.95
C THR A 164 2.83 8.87 6.56
N GLU A 165 2.70 10.04 5.93
CA GLU A 165 2.12 11.25 6.51
C GLU A 165 0.66 11.06 6.93
N LEU A 166 -0.11 10.21 6.22
CA LEU A 166 -1.52 9.98 6.53
C LEU A 166 -1.70 9.06 7.74
N ASP A 167 -0.96 7.95 7.80
CA ASP A 167 -1.01 7.02 8.93
C ASP A 167 -0.46 7.69 10.20
N ASP A 168 0.69 8.36 10.09
CA ASP A 168 1.30 9.12 11.20
C ASP A 168 0.34 10.19 11.75
N ALA A 169 -0.36 10.91 10.87
CA ALA A 169 -1.36 11.90 11.28
C ALA A 169 -2.56 11.26 11.97
N GLY A 170 -3.04 10.13 11.46
CA GLY A 170 -4.14 9.37 12.05
C GLY A 170 -3.81 8.87 13.46
N GLU A 171 -2.63 8.25 13.64
CA GLU A 171 -2.17 7.75 14.93
C GLU A 171 -1.87 8.88 15.93
N ALA A 172 -1.45 10.05 15.44
CA ALA A 172 -1.29 11.26 16.25
C ALA A 172 -2.60 12.02 16.51
N ASN A 173 -3.76 11.52 16.05
CA ASN A 173 -5.06 12.18 16.12
C ASN A 173 -5.07 13.61 15.56
N VAL A 174 -4.21 13.86 14.56
CA VAL A 174 -4.19 15.14 13.86
C VAL A 174 -5.36 15.12 12.87
N GLY A 175 -6.25 16.10 13.01
CA GLY A 175 -7.52 16.12 12.28
C GLY A 175 -7.40 16.18 10.75
N PRO A 176 -8.54 16.17 10.04
CA PRO A 176 -8.60 16.05 8.58
C PRO A 176 -7.82 17.09 7.77
N ALA A 177 -7.42 18.21 8.38
CA ALA A 177 -6.59 19.23 7.74
C ALA A 177 -5.24 18.69 7.22
N THR A 178 -4.69 17.63 7.85
CA THR A 178 -3.44 17.01 7.39
C THR A 178 -3.63 16.28 6.06
N PHE A 179 -4.84 15.77 5.78
CA PHE A 179 -5.13 15.08 4.51
C PHE A 179 -4.96 16.03 3.32
N GLU A 180 -5.46 17.26 3.44
CA GLU A 180 -5.30 18.32 2.45
C GLU A 180 -3.82 18.73 2.22
N VAL A 181 -3.03 18.73 3.30
CA VAL A 181 -1.59 18.99 3.22
C VAL A 181 -0.90 17.87 2.43
N THR A 182 -1.21 16.61 2.73
CA THR A 182 -0.63 15.47 2.03
C THR A 182 -1.07 15.43 0.56
N LEU A 183 -2.33 15.69 0.24
CA LEU A 183 -2.79 15.78 -1.15
C LEU A 183 -2.07 16.89 -1.93
N ARG A 184 -1.79 18.05 -1.31
CA ARG A 184 -0.94 19.10 -1.91
C ARG A 184 0.50 18.65 -2.10
N ALA A 185 1.07 17.90 -1.15
CA ALA A 185 2.41 17.34 -1.28
C ALA A 185 2.48 16.31 -2.44
N LEU A 186 1.49 15.43 -2.57
CA LEU A 186 1.40 14.47 -3.68
C LEU A 186 1.33 15.17 -5.04
N ARG A 187 0.54 16.25 -5.16
CA ARG A 187 0.50 17.09 -6.37
C ARG A 187 1.85 17.72 -6.69
N SER A 188 2.52 18.26 -5.67
CA SER A 188 3.85 18.86 -5.82
C SER A 188 4.89 17.82 -6.26
N ALA A 189 4.89 16.65 -5.64
CA ALA A 189 5.78 15.54 -5.98
C ALA A 189 5.53 15.00 -7.40
N TYR A 190 4.26 14.86 -7.79
CA TYR A 190 3.87 14.53 -9.17
C TYR A 190 4.48 15.52 -10.17
N ALA A 191 4.28 16.82 -9.96
CA ALA A 191 4.80 17.86 -10.85
C ALA A 191 6.33 17.90 -10.88
N ALA A 192 6.99 17.70 -9.73
CA ALA A 192 8.46 17.67 -9.63
C ALA A 192 9.04 16.49 -10.42
N LEU A 193 8.48 15.29 -10.25
CA LEU A 193 8.91 14.08 -10.95
C LEU A 193 8.59 14.13 -12.44
N GLN A 194 7.45 14.73 -12.84
CA GLN A 194 7.13 14.96 -14.24
C GLN A 194 8.17 15.86 -14.91
N LYS A 195 8.54 16.98 -14.26
CA LYS A 195 9.63 17.87 -14.73
C LYS A 195 10.99 17.17 -14.73
N ALA A 196 11.17 16.16 -13.88
CA ALA A 196 12.37 15.34 -13.85
C ALA A 196 12.37 14.19 -14.91
N GLY A 197 11.31 14.09 -15.72
CA GLY A 197 11.22 13.16 -16.85
C GLY A 197 10.61 11.80 -16.50
N VAL A 198 9.84 11.70 -15.42
CA VAL A 198 8.93 10.57 -15.18
C VAL A 198 7.70 10.73 -16.08
N LYS A 199 7.24 9.62 -16.69
CA LYS A 199 6.12 9.65 -17.65
C LYS A 199 4.85 9.00 -17.12
N SER A 200 4.96 7.90 -16.38
CA SER A 200 3.82 7.28 -15.70
C SER A 200 3.97 7.24 -14.20
N PHE A 201 2.81 7.28 -13.54
CA PHE A 201 2.68 7.48 -12.11
C PHE A 201 1.66 6.47 -11.60
N VAL A 202 2.02 5.72 -10.57
CA VAL A 202 1.14 4.76 -9.92
C VAL A 202 1.06 5.11 -8.45
N PHE A 203 -0.13 5.47 -7.98
CA PHE A 203 -0.41 5.76 -6.57
C PHE A 203 -1.17 4.59 -5.97
N THR A 204 -0.68 4.07 -4.84
CA THR A 204 -1.33 2.97 -4.14
C THR A 204 -1.06 3.01 -2.65
N ALA A 205 -1.72 2.13 -1.91
CA ALA A 205 -1.68 2.04 -0.47
C ALA A 205 -1.64 0.59 -0.02
N ASP A 206 -1.22 0.39 1.22
CA ASP A 206 -1.26 -0.88 1.93
C ASP A 206 -2.63 -1.16 2.55
N HIS A 207 -3.29 -0.11 3.03
CA HIS A 207 -4.64 -0.11 3.59
C HIS A 207 -5.26 1.30 3.58
N GLY A 208 -6.53 1.40 3.99
CA GLY A 208 -7.17 2.66 4.37
C GLY A 208 -7.34 2.76 5.89
N PHE A 209 -8.07 3.77 6.33
CA PHE A 209 -8.37 3.98 7.75
C PHE A 209 -9.86 4.27 7.97
N LEU A 210 -10.30 4.12 9.23
CA LEU A 210 -11.58 4.62 9.71
C LEU A 210 -11.29 5.65 10.79
N LEU A 211 -11.95 6.81 10.70
CA LEU A 211 -11.97 7.77 11.80
C LEU A 211 -12.98 7.28 12.82
N LEU A 212 -12.50 6.94 14.01
CA LEU A 212 -13.31 6.41 15.09
C LEU A 212 -13.31 7.40 16.25
N ASP A 213 -14.44 7.54 16.92
CA ASP A 213 -14.54 8.29 18.16
C ASP A 213 -14.28 7.33 19.32
N ASP A 214 -13.23 7.60 20.11
CA ASP A 214 -12.84 6.81 21.28
C ASP A 214 -13.98 6.65 22.29
N ALA A 215 -14.94 7.58 22.34
CA ALA A 215 -16.12 7.49 23.19
C ALA A 215 -17.10 6.37 22.77
N THR A 216 -16.98 5.87 21.53
CA THR A 216 -17.95 4.94 20.91
C THR A 216 -17.38 3.54 20.65
N LEU A 217 -16.07 3.34 20.87
CA LEU A 217 -15.43 2.04 20.65
C LEU A 217 -15.37 1.21 21.93
N PRO A 218 -16.10 0.09 22.03
CA PRO A 218 -15.82 -0.87 23.07
C PRO A 218 -14.41 -1.44 22.86
N MET A 219 -13.55 -1.31 23.87
CA MET A 219 -12.25 -1.98 23.87
C MET A 219 -12.50 -3.49 23.96
N VAL A 220 -12.34 -4.20 22.84
CA VAL A 220 -12.46 -5.65 22.83
C VAL A 220 -11.06 -6.28 23.00
N PRO A 221 -10.79 -7.00 24.11
CA PRO A 221 -9.47 -7.52 24.41
C PRO A 221 -9.23 -8.81 23.63
N PHE A 222 -8.95 -8.69 22.34
CA PHE A 222 -8.54 -9.83 21.53
C PHE A 222 -7.01 -9.95 21.52
N GLY A 223 -6.49 -11.03 22.10
CA GLY A 223 -5.05 -11.33 22.18
C GLY A 223 -4.52 -11.45 23.62
N PRO A 224 -3.23 -11.81 23.79
CA PRO A 224 -2.60 -11.91 25.11
C PRO A 224 -2.60 -10.56 25.83
N ARG A 225 -2.77 -10.58 27.17
CA ARG A 225 -2.83 -9.37 28.04
C ARG A 225 -1.65 -8.39 27.87
N ARG A 226 -0.52 -8.84 27.32
CA ARG A 226 0.69 -8.05 27.09
C ARG A 226 0.73 -7.32 25.73
N GLY A 227 -0.30 -7.45 24.90
CA GLY A 227 -0.39 -6.77 23.61
C GLY A 227 -1.59 -7.24 22.80
N PRO A 228 -2.80 -6.72 23.04
CA PRO A 228 -3.95 -7.04 22.21
C PRO A 228 -3.70 -6.55 20.78
N ARG A 229 -3.63 -7.47 19.82
CA ARG A 229 -3.56 -7.11 18.40
C ARG A 229 -4.99 -6.81 17.94
N ARG A 230 -5.29 -5.51 17.83
CA ARG A 230 -6.64 -5.02 17.51
C ARG A 230 -7.19 -5.49 16.16
N ARG A 231 -6.31 -5.79 15.18
CA ARG A 231 -6.70 -6.07 13.79
C ARG A 231 -6.79 -7.55 13.43
N TYR A 232 -6.12 -8.45 14.17
CA TYR A 232 -6.18 -9.90 13.92
C TYR A 232 -5.70 -10.74 15.10
N VAL A 233 -6.12 -12.01 15.12
CA VAL A 233 -5.57 -13.06 15.99
C VAL A 233 -5.14 -14.23 15.12
N LEU A 234 -3.91 -14.72 15.33
CA LEU A 234 -3.43 -15.95 14.72
C LEU A 234 -3.55 -17.09 15.73
N ASP A 235 -4.26 -18.15 15.36
CA ASP A 235 -4.50 -19.33 16.18
C ASP A 235 -4.41 -20.60 15.33
N ALA A 236 -4.04 -21.72 15.96
CA ALA A 236 -4.00 -23.02 15.29
C ALA A 236 -5.41 -23.57 14.98
N HIS A 237 -6.42 -23.10 15.71
CA HIS A 237 -7.81 -23.55 15.57
C HIS A 237 -8.72 -22.40 15.14
N PRO A 238 -9.77 -22.69 14.35
CA PRO A 238 -10.76 -21.68 14.00
C PRO A 238 -11.42 -21.05 15.22
N ARG A 239 -11.47 -19.72 15.22
CA ARG A 239 -12.13 -18.88 16.23
C ARG A 239 -13.45 -18.36 15.66
N ALA A 240 -14.50 -18.34 16.49
CA ALA A 240 -15.88 -18.04 16.06
C ALA A 240 -16.61 -17.08 17.00
N GLU A 241 -15.86 -16.31 17.80
CA GLU A 241 -16.41 -15.30 18.67
C GLU A 241 -17.16 -14.21 17.90
N SER A 242 -18.17 -13.64 18.54
CA SER A 242 -18.95 -12.54 17.95
C SER A 242 -18.04 -11.38 17.55
N GLY A 243 -18.25 -10.84 16.34
CA GLY A 243 -17.42 -9.78 15.77
C GLY A 243 -16.16 -10.27 15.06
N MET A 244 -15.90 -11.58 14.99
CA MET A 244 -14.78 -12.14 14.24
C MET A 244 -15.20 -12.83 12.95
N VAL A 245 -14.24 -12.94 12.03
CA VAL A 245 -14.27 -13.90 10.93
C VAL A 245 -12.99 -14.70 10.90
N ASN A 246 -13.12 -16.02 10.74
CA ASN A 246 -11.98 -16.89 10.57
C ASN A 246 -11.62 -16.99 9.08
N VAL A 247 -10.33 -16.84 8.79
CA VAL A 247 -9.77 -17.02 7.45
C VAL A 247 -8.50 -17.85 7.60
N SER A 248 -8.42 -18.97 6.87
CA SER A 248 -7.20 -19.77 6.87
C SER A 248 -6.11 -19.09 6.03
N LEU A 249 -4.86 -19.22 6.45
CA LEU A 249 -3.70 -18.72 5.68
C LEU A 249 -3.66 -19.33 4.28
N ALA A 250 -3.94 -20.63 4.16
CA ALA A 250 -4.00 -21.32 2.88
C ALA A 250 -5.03 -20.70 1.91
N ALA A 251 -6.19 -20.27 2.42
CA ALA A 251 -7.22 -19.60 1.60
C ALA A 251 -6.77 -18.22 1.08
N LEU A 252 -5.76 -17.61 1.71
CA LEU A 252 -5.15 -16.35 1.28
C LEU A 252 -3.89 -16.57 0.43
N GLY A 253 -3.50 -17.82 0.18
CA GLY A 253 -2.26 -18.17 -0.51
C GLY A 253 -0.99 -17.88 0.29
N TYR A 254 -1.08 -17.89 1.62
CA TYR A 254 0.05 -17.73 2.56
C TYR A 254 0.74 -19.05 2.88
#